data_AF-A0A0Q0EJB1-F1
#
_entry.id   AF-A0A0Q0EJB1-F1
#
_cell.length_a   1.000
_cell.length_b   1.000
_cell.length_c   1.000
_cell.angle_alpha   90.00
_cell.angle_beta   90.00
_cell.angle_gamma   90.00
#
_symmetry.space_group_name_H-M   'P 1'
#
loop_
_entity.id
_entity.type
_entity.pdbx_description
1 polymer ?
#
loop_
_entity_poly.entity_id
_entity_poly.type
_entity_poly.pdbx_seq_one_letter_code
_entity_poly.pdbx_strand_id
1 'polypeptide(L)'
;MSGLQNPKPSSLSRDEFIATYADIYEHSPWVAEQAFDYGAGPELDQLDILHARLSDILLNATHAQQLALINAHPDLAGKAAVKGELTQASTDEQTGAGIHLCTPDEFQRFTELNEAYKARFGFPFIMAVKGSDRHKILAAFEQRIHHSPEAEFACALAEINKIALFRLQALHASQA
;
A
#
# COMPACT_ATOMS: atom_id res chain seq x y z
N MET A 1 -16.70 -15.59 -1.62
CA MET A 1 -16.85 -14.52 -0.62
C MET A 1 -16.35 -15.05 0.71
N SER A 2 -15.15 -14.64 1.13
CA SER A 2 -14.62 -14.98 2.46
C SER A 2 -15.22 -14.01 3.46
N GLY A 3 -16.01 -14.51 4.42
CA GLY A 3 -16.58 -13.69 5.49
C GLY A 3 -15.52 -13.40 6.55
N LEU A 4 -15.37 -12.12 6.91
CA LEU A 4 -14.50 -11.63 7.96
C LEU A 4 -15.17 -11.87 9.32
N GLN A 5 -14.50 -12.64 10.18
CA GLN A 5 -15.06 -13.01 11.49
C GLN A 5 -14.28 -12.44 12.67
N ASN A 6 -12.99 -12.11 12.49
CA ASN A 6 -12.15 -11.57 13.55
C ASN A 6 -11.15 -10.52 13.00
N PRO A 7 -11.29 -9.24 13.37
CA PRO A 7 -12.52 -8.66 13.91
C PRO A 7 -13.63 -8.70 12.86
N LYS A 8 -14.88 -8.63 13.29
CA LYS A 8 -16.03 -8.50 12.40
C LYS A 8 -16.32 -7.00 12.18
N PRO A 9 -16.05 -6.43 10.99
CA PRO A 9 -16.11 -4.99 10.73
C PRO A 9 -17.40 -4.31 11.22
N SER A 10 -18.56 -4.91 10.95
CA SER A 10 -19.88 -4.34 11.29
C SER A 10 -20.20 -4.31 12.78
N SER A 11 -19.42 -5.01 13.61
CA SER A 11 -19.61 -5.05 15.07
C SER A 11 -18.71 -4.09 15.84
N LEU A 12 -17.75 -3.45 15.16
CA LEU A 12 -16.81 -2.53 15.79
C LEU A 12 -17.45 -1.18 16.05
N SER A 13 -17.09 -0.54 17.16
CA SER A 13 -17.29 0.90 17.33
C SER A 13 -16.43 1.68 16.33
N ARG A 14 -16.72 2.98 16.16
CA ARG A 14 -15.94 3.85 15.26
C ARG A 14 -14.45 3.83 15.60
N ASP A 15 -14.12 3.98 16.87
CA ASP A 15 -12.73 4.03 17.33
C ASP A 15 -12.02 2.69 17.14
N GLU A 16 -12.70 1.57 17.42
CA GLU A 16 -12.14 0.23 17.18
C GLU A 16 -11.94 -0.05 15.69
N PHE A 17 -12.88 0.37 14.82
CA PHE A 17 -12.77 0.22 13.38
C PHE A 17 -11.57 1.00 12.84
N ILE A 18 -11.44 2.27 13.23
CA ILE A 18 -10.30 3.10 12.79
C ILE A 18 -8.99 2.50 13.31
N ALA A 19 -8.90 2.15 14.59
CA ALA A 19 -7.69 1.54 15.15
C ALA A 19 -7.30 0.24 14.44
N THR A 20 -8.29 -0.55 14.00
CA THR A 20 -8.08 -1.81 13.28
C THR A 20 -7.59 -1.59 11.85
N TYR A 21 -8.16 -0.61 11.14
CA TYR A 21 -7.96 -0.43 9.69
C TYR A 21 -7.09 0.78 9.31
N ALA A 22 -6.59 1.55 10.28
CA ALA A 22 -5.79 2.76 10.06
C ALA A 22 -4.53 2.52 9.22
N ASP A 23 -3.88 1.37 9.40
CA ASP A 23 -2.62 1.02 8.73
C ASP A 23 -2.81 0.28 7.39
N ILE A 24 -4.05 0.06 6.95
CA ILE A 24 -4.31 -0.54 5.63
C ILE A 24 -3.79 0.35 4.51
N TYR A 25 -3.83 1.67 4.69
CA TYR A 25 -3.16 2.64 3.82
C TYR A 25 -2.08 3.34 4.62
N GLU A 26 -0.85 3.36 4.10
CA GLU A 26 0.33 3.85 4.82
C GLU A 26 0.11 5.28 5.37
N HIS A 27 0.22 5.42 6.70
CA HIS A 27 0.02 6.66 7.45
C HIS A 27 -1.22 7.47 7.03
N SER A 28 -2.30 6.78 6.64
CA SER A 28 -3.49 7.39 6.06
C SER A 28 -4.79 6.89 6.72
N PRO A 29 -4.98 7.13 8.03
CA PRO A 29 -6.16 6.66 8.77
C PRO A 29 -7.48 7.23 8.25
N TRP A 30 -7.42 8.38 7.55
CA TRP A 30 -8.57 9.04 6.96
C TRP A 30 -9.37 8.15 6.01
N VAL A 31 -8.75 7.14 5.39
CA VAL A 31 -9.46 6.18 4.52
C VAL A 31 -10.39 5.30 5.35
N ALA A 32 -9.93 4.81 6.50
CA ALA A 32 -10.73 4.01 7.42
C ALA A 32 -11.81 4.87 8.11
N GLU A 33 -11.49 6.10 8.49
CA GLU A 33 -12.45 7.07 9.04
C GLU A 33 -13.64 7.28 8.09
N GLN A 34 -13.36 7.62 6.82
CA GLN A 34 -14.40 7.83 5.83
C GLN A 34 -15.19 6.54 5.51
N ALA A 35 -14.53 5.37 5.53
CA ALA A 35 -15.20 4.10 5.29
C ALA A 35 -16.24 3.77 6.36
N PHE A 36 -15.93 4.08 7.62
CA PHE A 36 -16.87 3.95 8.73
C PHE A 36 -17.99 4.99 8.62
N ASP A 37 -17.65 6.25 8.34
CA ASP A 37 -18.62 7.36 8.24
C ASP A 37 -19.62 7.16 7.09
N TYR A 38 -19.26 6.39 6.04
CA TYR A 38 -20.18 5.96 4.98
C TYR A 38 -21.20 4.90 5.44
N GLY A 39 -20.95 4.21 6.56
CA GLY A 39 -21.87 3.31 7.25
C GLY A 39 -21.30 1.92 7.54
N ALA A 40 -21.30 1.47 8.79
CA ALA A 40 -20.68 0.19 9.19
C ALA A 40 -21.64 -1.03 9.14
N GLY A 41 -22.33 -1.24 8.02
CA GLY A 41 -23.31 -2.32 7.88
C GLY A 41 -22.69 -3.73 7.70
N PRO A 42 -23.48 -4.82 7.85
CA PRO A 42 -23.01 -6.21 7.72
C PRO A 42 -22.36 -6.55 6.38
N GLU A 43 -22.62 -5.78 5.33
CA GLU A 43 -21.95 -5.94 4.04
C GLU A 43 -20.43 -5.76 4.13
N LEU A 44 -19.95 -4.93 5.07
CA LEU A 44 -18.52 -4.75 5.30
C LEU A 44 -17.83 -6.01 5.84
N ASP A 45 -18.57 -6.98 6.35
CA ASP A 45 -18.00 -8.25 6.80
C ASP A 45 -17.53 -9.13 5.63
N GLN A 46 -17.67 -8.67 4.39
CA GLN A 46 -17.09 -9.33 3.23
C GLN A 46 -15.82 -8.61 2.80
N LEU A 47 -14.70 -9.34 2.72
CA LEU A 47 -13.39 -8.79 2.36
C LEU A 47 -13.44 -7.95 1.08
N ASP A 48 -14.10 -8.46 0.05
CA ASP A 48 -14.18 -7.80 -1.26
C ASP A 48 -14.99 -6.50 -1.19
N ILE A 49 -16.03 -6.44 -0.35
CA ILE A 49 -16.86 -5.22 -0.16
C ILE A 49 -16.09 -4.18 0.64
N LEU A 50 -15.42 -4.58 1.73
CA LEU A 50 -14.58 -3.68 2.51
C LEU A 50 -13.45 -3.11 1.65
N HIS A 51 -12.76 -3.96 0.89
CA HIS A 51 -11.69 -3.54 -0.01
C HIS A 51 -12.20 -2.58 -1.09
N ALA A 52 -13.32 -2.90 -1.74
CA ALA A 52 -13.93 -2.04 -2.74
C ALA A 52 -14.28 -0.65 -2.16
N ARG A 53 -14.89 -0.60 -0.97
CA ARG A 53 -15.23 0.66 -0.32
C ARG A 53 -13.98 1.52 -0.03
N LEU A 54 -12.94 0.92 0.51
CA LEU A 54 -11.70 1.63 0.81
C LEU A 54 -11.02 2.14 -0.48
N SER A 55 -11.02 1.32 -1.53
CA SER A 55 -10.51 1.69 -2.85
C SER A 55 -11.30 2.87 -3.44
N ASP A 56 -12.63 2.83 -3.37
CA ASP A 56 -13.47 3.91 -3.88
C ASP A 56 -13.22 5.23 -3.14
N ILE A 57 -13.03 5.18 -1.82
CA ILE A 57 -12.67 6.35 -1.02
C ILE A 57 -11.33 6.93 -1.47
N LEU A 58 -10.31 6.09 -1.68
CA LEU A 58 -9.02 6.56 -2.20
C LEU A 58 -9.17 7.21 -3.58
N LEU A 59 -9.87 6.55 -4.51
CA LEU A 59 -9.99 7.00 -5.89
C LEU A 59 -10.83 8.27 -6.04
N ASN A 60 -11.78 8.51 -5.13
CA ASN A 60 -12.61 9.72 -5.11
C ASN A 60 -12.05 10.84 -4.21
N ALA A 61 -10.96 10.59 -3.48
CA ALA A 61 -10.29 11.61 -2.70
C ALA A 61 -9.70 12.72 -3.59
N THR A 62 -9.45 13.89 -3.01
CA THR A 62 -8.81 14.98 -3.76
C THR A 62 -7.42 14.55 -4.22
N HIS A 63 -6.95 15.09 -5.35
CA HIS A 63 -5.59 14.84 -5.84
C HIS A 63 -4.52 15.10 -4.77
N ALA A 64 -4.72 16.11 -3.91
CA ALA A 64 -3.80 16.41 -2.81
C ALA A 64 -3.75 15.29 -1.75
N GLN A 65 -4.90 14.71 -1.38
CA GLN A 65 -4.96 13.56 -0.47
C GLN A 65 -4.33 12.30 -1.08
N GLN A 66 -4.61 12.04 -2.36
CA GLN A 66 -4.02 10.94 -3.12
C GLN A 66 -2.49 11.08 -3.15
N LEU A 67 -1.97 12.25 -3.53
CA LEU A 67 -0.54 12.51 -3.57
C LEU A 67 0.11 12.43 -2.18
N ALA A 68 -0.57 12.93 -1.13
CA ALA A 68 -0.08 12.81 0.24
C ALA A 68 0.06 11.35 0.68
N LEU A 69 -0.92 10.51 0.35
CA LEU A 69 -0.90 9.08 0.63
C LEU A 69 0.19 8.36 -0.18
N ILE A 70 0.35 8.67 -1.46
CA ILE A 70 1.45 8.12 -2.27
C ILE A 70 2.80 8.48 -1.62
N ASN A 71 2.98 9.74 -1.22
CA ASN A 71 4.23 10.21 -0.60
C ASN A 71 4.45 9.68 0.83
N ALA A 72 3.41 9.17 1.50
CA ALA A 72 3.55 8.53 2.79
C ALA A 72 4.23 7.15 2.69
N HIS A 73 4.24 6.54 1.50
CA HIS A 73 4.88 5.25 1.31
C HIS A 73 6.41 5.37 1.29
N PRO A 74 7.13 4.47 1.99
CA PRO A 74 8.58 4.44 1.94
C PRO A 74 9.08 3.89 0.61
N ASP A 75 10.29 4.30 0.22
CA ASP A 75 10.94 3.75 -0.97
C ASP A 75 11.21 2.24 -0.83
N LEU A 76 11.00 1.50 -1.91
CA LEU A 76 11.48 0.12 -2.03
C LEU A 76 13.00 0.10 -2.03
N ALA A 77 13.59 -0.74 -1.18
CA ALA A 77 15.04 -0.78 -0.93
C ALA A 77 15.62 0.59 -0.53
N GLY A 78 14.82 1.45 0.11
CA GLY A 78 15.25 2.78 0.53
C GLY A 78 16.10 2.80 1.79
N LYS A 79 16.57 3.99 2.18
CA LYS A 79 17.32 4.21 3.43
C LYS A 79 16.54 3.76 4.67
N ALA A 80 15.22 3.92 4.68
CA ALA A 80 14.36 3.45 5.77
C ALA A 80 14.40 1.92 5.93
N ALA A 81 14.43 1.18 4.82
CA ALA A 81 14.58 -0.27 4.83
C ALA A 81 15.94 -0.68 5.44
N VAL A 82 17.03 -0.03 5.00
CA VAL A 82 18.39 -0.31 5.50
C VAL A 82 18.53 -0.01 6.99
N LYS A 83 17.86 1.03 7.49
CA LYS A 83 17.91 1.44 8.88
C LYS A 83 16.92 0.70 9.79
N GLY A 84 16.04 -0.14 9.23
CA GLY A 84 14.98 -0.79 9.99
C GLY A 84 13.91 0.19 10.52
N GLU A 85 13.69 1.30 9.80
CA GLU A 85 12.75 2.37 10.17
C GLU A 85 11.38 2.22 9.46
N LEU A 86 11.15 1.11 8.76
CA LEU A 86 9.88 0.82 8.11
C LEU A 86 8.79 0.46 9.13
N THR A 87 7.52 0.73 8.78
CA THR A 87 6.38 0.14 9.50
C THR A 87 6.43 -1.39 9.43
N GLN A 88 5.75 -2.08 10.36
CA GLN A 88 5.73 -3.54 10.37
C GLN A 88 5.18 -4.09 9.04
N ALA A 89 4.08 -3.51 8.53
CA ALA A 89 3.51 -3.90 7.24
C ALA A 89 4.50 -3.72 6.08
N SER A 90 5.18 -2.56 6.00
CA SER A 90 6.20 -2.31 4.97
C SER A 90 7.40 -3.26 5.09
N THR A 91 7.78 -3.63 6.31
CA THR A 91 8.87 -4.60 6.58
C THR A 91 8.50 -5.99 6.06
N ASP A 92 7.29 -6.46 6.36
CA ASP A 92 6.80 -7.78 5.95
C ASP A 92 6.67 -7.88 4.42
N GLU A 93 6.16 -6.81 3.79
CA GLU A 93 6.05 -6.68 2.34
C GLU A 93 7.41 -6.76 1.65
N GLN A 94 8.38 -5.94 2.06
CA GLN A 94 9.71 -5.91 1.44
C GLN A 94 10.54 -7.17 1.72
N THR A 95 10.37 -7.78 2.89
CA THR A 95 11.05 -9.04 3.24
C THR A 95 10.61 -10.17 2.32
N GLY A 96 9.29 -10.29 2.06
CA GLY A 96 8.74 -11.30 1.16
C GLY A 96 9.21 -11.19 -0.30
N ALA A 97 9.64 -9.99 -0.72
CA ALA A 97 10.16 -9.74 -2.07
C ALA A 97 11.68 -9.95 -2.21
N GLY A 98 12.36 -10.34 -1.13
CA GLY A 98 13.79 -10.58 -1.13
C GLY A 98 14.64 -9.31 -1.27
N ILE A 99 14.10 -8.13 -0.92
CA ILE A 99 14.84 -6.86 -0.99
C ILE A 99 16.05 -6.86 -0.04
N HIS A 100 15.93 -7.52 1.11
CA HIS A 100 17.04 -7.72 2.05
C HIS A 100 18.20 -8.57 1.49
N LEU A 101 18.00 -9.22 0.33
CA LEU A 101 18.99 -10.05 -0.37
C LEU A 101 19.65 -9.33 -1.56
N CYS A 102 19.37 -8.03 -1.75
CA CYS A 102 19.99 -7.25 -2.82
C CYS A 102 21.52 -7.23 -2.68
N THR A 103 22.21 -7.41 -3.80
CA THR A 103 23.66 -7.14 -3.86
C THR A 103 23.92 -5.63 -3.77
N PRO A 104 25.17 -5.19 -3.49
CA PRO A 104 25.52 -3.77 -3.52
C PRO A 104 25.15 -3.08 -4.85
N ASP A 105 25.39 -3.75 -5.98
CA ASP A 105 25.07 -3.21 -7.32
C ASP A 105 23.56 -3.07 -7.52
N GLU A 106 22.78 -4.05 -7.05
CA GLU A 106 21.32 -3.99 -7.13
C GLU A 106 20.76 -2.88 -6.23
N PHE A 107 21.31 -2.71 -5.03
CA PHE A 107 20.94 -1.63 -4.13
C PHE A 107 21.26 -0.25 -4.71
N GLN A 108 22.42 -0.11 -5.35
CA GLN A 108 22.78 1.10 -6.07
C GLN A 108 21.80 1.37 -7.22
N ARG A 109 21.42 0.32 -7.98
CA ARG A 109 20.43 0.43 -9.04
C ARG A 109 19.06 0.88 -8.53
N PHE A 110 18.60 0.34 -7.41
CA PHE A 110 17.38 0.81 -6.73
C PHE A 110 17.48 2.27 -6.32
N THR A 111 18.62 2.70 -5.81
CA THR A 111 18.83 4.10 -5.39
C THR A 111 18.73 5.04 -6.59
N GLU A 112 19.44 4.74 -7.69
CA GLU A 112 19.41 5.53 -8.93
C GLU A 112 18.01 5.61 -9.54
N LEU A 113 17.29 4.48 -9.56
CA LEU A 113 15.93 4.42 -10.10
C LEU A 113 14.92 5.17 -9.23
N ASN A 114 15.02 5.07 -7.90
CA ASN A 114 14.19 5.86 -6.99
C ASN A 114 14.41 7.37 -7.19
N GLU A 115 15.66 7.81 -7.29
CA GLU A 115 16.00 9.23 -7.52
C GLU A 115 15.46 9.72 -8.86
N ALA A 116 15.71 8.97 -9.94
CA ALA A 116 15.23 9.32 -11.28
C ALA A 116 13.69 9.34 -11.35
N TYR A 117 13.03 8.37 -10.71
CA TYR A 117 11.58 8.29 -10.66
C TYR A 117 10.97 9.47 -9.92
N LYS A 118 11.50 9.82 -8.74
CA LYS A 118 11.05 10.99 -7.97
C LYS A 118 11.28 12.30 -8.71
N ALA A 119 12.43 12.44 -9.38
CA ALA A 119 12.72 13.63 -10.18
C ALA A 119 11.73 13.81 -11.34
N ARG A 120 11.24 12.70 -11.92
CA ARG A 120 10.29 12.72 -13.04
C ARG A 120 8.85 12.94 -12.60
N PHE A 121 8.40 12.21 -11.57
CA PHE A 121 6.97 12.12 -11.23
C PHE A 121 6.61 12.90 -9.95
N GLY A 122 7.59 13.25 -9.11
CA GLY A 122 7.37 13.99 -7.87
C GLY A 122 6.82 13.16 -6.71
N PHE A 123 6.82 11.84 -6.82
CA PHE A 123 6.36 10.89 -5.79
C PHE A 123 7.15 9.57 -5.84
N PRO A 124 7.17 8.75 -4.77
CA PRO A 124 7.92 7.48 -4.76
C PRO A 124 7.35 6.43 -5.72
N PHE A 125 8.19 5.49 -6.14
CA PHE A 125 7.72 4.34 -6.91
C PHE A 125 6.97 3.37 -6.01
N ILE A 126 5.71 3.08 -6.37
CA ILE A 126 4.86 2.16 -5.62
C ILE A 126 4.62 0.90 -6.43
N MET A 127 4.83 -0.26 -5.83
CA MET A 127 4.49 -1.55 -6.42
C MET A 127 4.09 -2.52 -5.30
N ALA A 128 3.04 -3.28 -5.52
CA ALA A 128 2.66 -4.37 -4.63
C ALA A 128 3.64 -5.53 -4.83
N VAL A 129 4.46 -5.79 -3.82
CA VAL A 129 5.62 -6.71 -3.97
C VAL A 129 5.36 -8.15 -3.53
N LYS A 130 4.18 -8.45 -2.95
CA LYS A 130 3.82 -9.82 -2.55
C LYS A 130 3.80 -10.76 -3.76
N GLY A 131 4.59 -11.83 -3.72
CA GLY A 131 4.75 -12.76 -4.85
C GLY A 131 5.64 -12.24 -5.99
N SER A 132 6.26 -11.07 -5.80
CA SER A 132 7.30 -10.52 -6.68
C SER A 132 8.69 -10.89 -6.16
N ASP A 133 9.71 -10.46 -6.89
CA ASP A 133 11.11 -10.52 -6.47
C ASP A 133 11.84 -9.24 -6.88
N ARG A 134 13.00 -8.99 -6.29
CA ARG A 134 13.84 -7.82 -6.57
C ARG A 134 14.13 -7.60 -8.07
N HIS A 135 14.25 -8.65 -8.89
CA HIS A 135 14.48 -8.50 -10.33
C HIS A 135 13.22 -7.98 -11.05
N LYS A 136 12.03 -8.51 -10.71
CA LYS A 136 10.76 -8.03 -11.25
C LYS A 136 10.47 -6.59 -10.85
N ILE A 137 10.84 -6.19 -9.63
CA ILE A 137 10.68 -4.80 -9.19
C ILE A 137 11.57 -3.87 -10.02
N LEU A 138 12.85 -4.22 -10.22
CA LEU A 138 13.75 -3.45 -11.08
C LEU A 138 13.24 -3.35 -12.52
N ALA A 139 12.75 -4.45 -13.10
CA ALA A 139 12.15 -4.44 -14.44
C ALA A 139 10.89 -3.55 -14.51
N ALA A 140 10.07 -3.55 -13.46
CA ALA A 140 8.89 -2.69 -13.38
C ALA A 140 9.26 -1.21 -13.32
N PHE A 141 10.31 -0.83 -12.59
CA PHE A 141 10.87 0.53 -12.62
C PHE A 141 11.27 0.94 -14.05
N GLU A 142 12.05 0.09 -14.73
CA GLU A 142 12.57 0.37 -16.07
C GLU A 142 11.45 0.48 -17.12
N GLN A 143 10.35 -0.24 -16.94
CA GLN A 143 9.17 -0.08 -17.77
C GLN A 143 8.41 1.22 -17.46
N ARG A 144 8.12 1.46 -16.19
CA ARG A 144 7.20 2.53 -15.74
C ARG A 144 7.81 3.92 -15.77
N ILE A 145 9.14 4.03 -15.75
CA ILE A 145 9.83 5.32 -15.90
C ILE A 145 9.50 6.03 -17.23
N HIS A 146 8.98 5.29 -18.22
CA HIS A 146 8.59 5.82 -19.52
C HIS A 146 7.11 6.24 -19.62
N HIS A 147 6.29 5.99 -18.58
CA HIS A 147 4.90 6.41 -18.56
C HIS A 147 4.75 7.95 -18.59
N SER A 148 3.55 8.41 -18.98
CA SER A 148 3.14 9.80 -18.73
C SER A 148 2.89 9.99 -17.22
N PRO A 149 3.02 11.22 -16.69
CA PRO A 149 2.74 11.48 -15.28
C PRO A 149 1.34 11.04 -14.83
N GLU A 150 0.32 11.24 -15.68
CA GLU A 150 -1.07 10.88 -15.38
C GLU A 150 -1.26 9.36 -15.33
N ALA A 151 -0.68 8.64 -16.30
CA ALA A 151 -0.74 7.18 -16.33
C ALA A 151 -0.01 6.57 -15.12
N GLU A 152 1.13 7.16 -14.73
CA GLU A 152 1.91 6.67 -13.61
C GLU A 152 1.24 6.95 -12.26
N PHE A 153 0.62 8.12 -12.11
CA PHE A 153 -0.16 8.44 -10.91
C PHE A 153 -1.32 7.45 -10.73
N ALA A 154 -2.06 7.16 -11.80
CA ALA A 154 -3.11 6.15 -11.78
C ALA A 154 -2.56 4.73 -11.48
N CYS A 155 -1.39 4.39 -12.03
CA CYS A 155 -0.71 3.13 -11.74
C CYS A 155 -0.33 3.03 -10.25
N ALA A 156 0.23 4.09 -9.67
CA ALA A 156 0.59 4.12 -8.25
C ALA A 156 -0.63 3.88 -7.35
N LEU A 157 -1.76 4.53 -7.61
CA LEU A 157 -3.01 4.29 -6.86
C LEU A 157 -3.51 2.86 -7.00
N ALA A 158 -3.42 2.26 -8.20
CA ALA A 158 -3.79 0.87 -8.40
C ALA A 158 -2.88 -0.11 -7.63
N GLU A 159 -1.57 0.16 -7.57
CA GLU A 159 -0.63 -0.62 -6.76
C GLU A 159 -0.89 -0.47 -5.27
N ILE A 160 -1.22 0.73 -4.78
CA ILE A 160 -1.64 0.98 -3.39
C ILE A 160 -2.89 0.17 -3.05
N ASN A 161 -3.90 0.13 -3.92
CA ASN A 161 -5.10 -0.68 -3.70
C ASN A 161 -4.79 -2.18 -3.63
N LYS A 162 -3.79 -2.68 -4.36
CA LYS A 162 -3.32 -4.07 -4.24
C LYS A 162 -2.62 -4.31 -2.90
N ILE A 163 -1.77 -3.38 -2.46
CA ILE A 163 -1.12 -3.42 -1.14
C ILE A 163 -2.17 -3.46 -0.03
N ALA A 164 -3.17 -2.58 -0.09
CA ALA A 164 -4.28 -2.54 0.86
C ALA A 164 -5.03 -3.89 0.94
N LEU A 165 -5.29 -4.54 -0.20
CA LEU A 165 -5.90 -5.88 -0.22
C LEU A 165 -5.02 -6.91 0.50
N PHE A 166 -3.70 -6.89 0.26
CA PHE A 166 -2.78 -7.81 0.93
C PHE A 166 -2.72 -7.58 2.44
N ARG A 167 -2.76 -6.31 2.88
CA ARG A 167 -2.82 -5.95 4.30
C ARG A 167 -4.12 -6.41 4.96
N LEU A 168 -5.26 -6.22 4.30
CA LEU A 168 -6.56 -6.73 4.78
C LEU A 168 -6.55 -8.27 4.91
N GLN A 169 -6.03 -8.96 3.90
CA GLN A 169 -5.89 -10.42 3.94
C GLN A 169 -4.98 -10.87 5.09
N ALA A 170 -3.86 -10.20 5.30
CA ALA A 170 -2.92 -10.51 6.39
C ALA A 170 -3.55 -10.27 7.77
N LEU A 171 -4.24 -9.14 7.96
CA LEU A 171 -4.93 -8.77 9.19
C LEU A 171 -5.97 -9.82 9.59
N HIS A 172 -6.74 -10.35 8.63
CA HIS A 172 -7.77 -11.35 8.92
C HIS A 172 -7.25 -12.79 8.92
N ALA A 173 -6.08 -13.05 8.33
CA ALA A 173 -5.41 -14.35 8.44
C ALA A 173 -4.69 -14.53 9.79
N SER A 174 -4.19 -13.44 10.38
CA SER A 174 -3.51 -13.48 11.70
C SER A 174 -4.47 -13.57 12.89
N GLN A 175 -5.77 -13.38 12.64
CA GLN A 175 -6.83 -13.43 13.65
C GLN A 175 -7.79 -14.62 13.48
N ALA A 176 -7.57 -15.46 12.48
CA ALA A 176 -8.27 -16.73 12.26
C ALA A 176 -7.64 -17.87 13.07
#